data_AF-A0A0R0C6I6-F1
#
_entry.id   AF-A0A0R0C6I6-F1
#
_cell.length_a   1.000
_cell.length_b   1.000
_cell.length_c   1.000
_cell.angle_alpha   90.00
_cell.angle_beta   90.00
_cell.angle_gamma   90.00
#
_symmetry.space_group_name_H-M   'P 1'
#
loop_
_entity.id
_entity.type
_entity.pdbx_description
1 polymer ?
#
loop_
_entity_poly.entity_id
_entity_poly.type
_entity_poly.pdbx_seq_one_letter_code
_entity_poly.pdbx_strand_id
1 'polypeptide(L)'
;MTARKRYWLMKSEPDAFSIDDLQRVGTEPWNGVRNYQARNFMRDGMKVGDGILFYHSNTKVPGIVGVATVASEAYPDDTQFDPESDYYDPKSTHAEPRWMLVDVGFERKLAQVIALDEIKLHAEQLGEGFPLTAKGNRLSVFPVTAAQWKLLLSLEKKSS
;
A
#
# COMPACT_ATOMS: atom_id res chain seq x y z
N MET A 1 13.08 9.12 -22.46
CA MET A 1 11.88 9.59 -21.73
C MET A 1 11.77 8.74 -20.47
N THR A 2 11.99 9.32 -19.29
CA THR A 2 11.71 8.61 -18.03
C THR A 2 10.21 8.36 -17.95
N ALA A 3 9.81 7.10 -17.71
CA ALA A 3 8.42 6.77 -17.49
C ALA A 3 7.85 7.62 -16.35
N ARG A 4 6.63 8.12 -16.50
CA ARG A 4 5.98 8.95 -15.47
C ARG A 4 5.70 8.10 -14.25
N LYS A 5 6.39 8.37 -13.13
CA LYS A 5 6.23 7.71 -11.82
C LYS A 5 4.75 7.67 -11.42
N ARG A 6 4.25 6.47 -11.07
CA ARG A 6 2.90 6.27 -10.54
C ARG A 6 2.95 6.25 -9.02
N TYR A 7 1.77 6.37 -8.40
CA TYR A 7 1.63 6.42 -6.96
C TYR A 7 0.52 5.48 -6.49
N TRP A 8 0.71 4.97 -5.28
CA TRP A 8 -0.11 3.93 -4.69
C TRP A 8 -0.36 4.23 -3.22
N LEU A 9 -1.42 3.67 -2.67
CA LEU A 9 -1.61 3.56 -1.22
C LEU A 9 -1.72 2.08 -0.88
N MET A 10 -0.94 1.65 0.12
CA MET A 10 -0.91 0.27 0.59
C MET A 10 -1.15 0.24 2.09
N LYS A 11 -2.15 -0.53 2.51
CA LYS A 11 -2.58 -0.65 3.91
C LYS A 11 -1.90 -1.83 4.58
N SER A 12 -1.37 -1.60 5.78
CA SER A 12 -0.89 -2.65 6.70
C SER A 12 -1.44 -2.37 8.10
N GLU A 13 -1.65 -3.42 8.88
CA GLU A 13 -1.94 -3.29 10.31
C GLU A 13 -0.61 -3.18 11.06
N PRO A 14 -0.42 -2.16 11.93
CA PRO A 14 0.88 -1.92 12.56
C PRO A 14 1.34 -3.05 13.48
N ASP A 15 0.41 -3.83 14.04
CA ASP A 15 0.73 -4.99 14.89
C ASP A 15 1.24 -6.19 14.08
N ALA A 16 0.92 -6.25 12.78
CA ALA A 16 1.42 -7.26 11.85
C ALA A 16 2.71 -6.81 11.18
N PHE A 17 2.71 -5.61 10.59
CA PHE A 17 3.90 -5.03 9.95
C PHE A 17 3.81 -3.51 9.88
N SER A 18 4.66 -2.82 10.63
CA SER A 18 4.66 -1.36 10.72
C SER A 18 5.63 -0.69 9.73
N ILE A 19 5.57 0.65 9.61
CA ILE A 19 6.57 1.40 8.84
C ILE A 19 7.95 1.36 9.52
N ASP A 20 7.98 1.19 10.85
CA ASP A 20 9.22 1.04 11.61
C ASP A 20 9.86 -0.33 11.36
N ASP A 21 9.05 -1.37 11.17
CA ASP A 21 9.54 -2.68 10.72
C ASP A 21 10.14 -2.57 9.32
N LEU A 22 9.42 -1.94 8.39
CA LEU A 22 9.93 -1.69 7.04
C LEU A 22 11.23 -0.87 7.06
N GLN A 23 11.34 0.14 7.92
CA GLN A 23 12.56 0.91 8.10
C GLN A 23 13.74 0.03 8.57
N ARG A 24 13.47 -0.91 9.47
CA ARG A 24 14.48 -1.81 10.04
C ARG A 24 14.99 -2.84 9.02
N VAL A 25 14.10 -3.44 8.23
CA VAL A 25 14.45 -4.46 7.22
C VAL A 25 14.87 -3.84 5.88
N GLY A 26 14.50 -2.59 5.62
CA GLY A 26 14.81 -1.84 4.41
C GLY A 26 13.95 -2.21 3.20
N THR A 27 13.71 -3.49 2.94
CA THR A 27 12.85 -3.99 1.86
C THR A 27 12.15 -5.28 2.29
N GLU A 28 10.86 -5.40 2.02
CA GLU A 28 10.03 -6.57 2.42
C GLU A 28 9.02 -6.94 1.30
N PRO A 29 8.78 -8.25 1.05
CA PRO A 29 7.68 -8.70 0.20
C PRO A 29 6.30 -8.31 0.74
N TRP A 30 5.47 -7.68 -0.09
CA TRP A 30 4.11 -7.27 0.31
C TRP A 30 3.08 -8.41 0.15
N ASN A 31 3.26 -9.45 0.96
CA ASN A 31 2.45 -10.67 0.92
C ASN A 31 1.00 -10.50 1.42
N GLY A 32 0.22 -11.59 1.37
CA GLY A 32 -1.08 -11.66 2.03
C GLY A 32 -2.23 -10.92 1.33
N VAL A 33 -1.99 -10.31 0.17
CA VAL A 33 -3.07 -9.70 -0.64
C VAL A 33 -3.94 -10.79 -1.26
N ARG A 34 -5.20 -10.89 -0.80
CA ARG A 34 -6.20 -11.87 -1.27
C ARG A 34 -7.44 -11.23 -1.91
N ASN A 35 -7.30 -9.99 -2.39
CA ASN A 35 -8.31 -9.30 -3.18
C ASN A 35 -7.86 -9.20 -4.65
N TYR A 36 -8.70 -9.68 -5.58
CA TYR A 36 -8.36 -9.71 -7.00
C TYR A 36 -8.05 -8.34 -7.61
N GLN A 37 -8.77 -7.30 -7.21
CA GLN A 37 -8.55 -5.96 -7.72
C GLN A 37 -7.23 -5.38 -7.17
N ALA A 38 -6.97 -5.54 -5.87
CA ALA A 38 -5.70 -5.17 -5.25
C ALA A 38 -4.51 -5.91 -5.89
N ARG A 39 -4.65 -7.21 -6.12
CA ARG A 39 -3.66 -8.02 -6.85
C ARG A 39 -3.41 -7.46 -8.25
N ASN A 40 -4.46 -7.18 -9.02
CA ASN A 40 -4.32 -6.68 -10.39
C ASN A 40 -3.62 -5.32 -10.41
N PHE A 41 -3.87 -4.45 -9.43
CA PHE A 41 -3.13 -3.18 -9.30
C PHE A 41 -1.63 -3.39 -9.13
N MET A 42 -1.22 -4.35 -8.29
CA MET A 42 0.20 -4.68 -8.13
C MET A 42 0.76 -5.31 -9.41
N ARG A 43 0.12 -6.37 -9.91
CA ARG A 43 0.59 -7.15 -11.06
C ARG A 43 0.69 -6.34 -12.36
N ASP A 44 -0.36 -5.59 -12.68
CA ASP A 44 -0.49 -4.94 -13.99
C ASP A 44 -0.09 -3.46 -13.94
N GLY A 45 -0.13 -2.87 -12.74
CA GLY A 45 -0.03 -1.43 -12.54
C GLY A 45 1.33 -0.96 -12.03
N MET A 46 1.87 -1.61 -11.01
CA MET A 46 3.08 -1.17 -10.31
C MET A 46 4.34 -1.39 -11.15
N LYS A 47 5.28 -0.45 -11.01
CA LYS A 47 6.63 -0.53 -11.59
C LYS A 47 7.67 -0.13 -10.56
N VAL A 48 8.87 -0.71 -10.67
CA VAL A 48 10.00 -0.38 -9.80
C VAL A 48 10.22 1.13 -9.76
N GLY A 49 10.31 1.68 -8.54
CA GLY A 49 10.47 3.11 -8.30
C GLY A 49 9.17 3.91 -8.17
N ASP A 50 8.00 3.31 -8.40
CA ASP A 50 6.70 3.92 -8.08
C ASP A 50 6.59 4.24 -6.58
N GLY A 51 5.89 5.32 -6.25
CA GLY A 51 5.75 5.78 -4.86
C GLY A 51 4.58 5.13 -4.14
N ILE A 52 4.75 4.82 -2.87
CA ILE A 52 3.74 4.19 -2.01
C ILE A 52 3.50 5.07 -0.78
N LEU A 53 2.25 5.43 -0.52
CA LEU A 53 1.80 5.91 0.78
C LEU A 53 1.57 4.69 1.66
N PHE A 54 2.41 4.51 2.69
CA PHE A 54 2.27 3.44 3.66
C PHE A 54 1.21 3.85 4.68
N TYR A 55 0.11 3.11 4.73
CA TYR A 55 -1.06 3.43 5.54
C TYR A 55 -1.23 2.40 6.67
N HIS A 56 -1.32 2.87 7.91
CA HIS A 56 -1.71 2.03 9.05
C HIS A 56 -3.23 1.93 9.16
N SER A 57 -3.76 0.71 9.03
CA SER A 57 -5.17 0.37 9.24
C SER A 57 -5.38 -0.34 10.57
N ASN A 58 -6.64 -0.49 10.97
CA ASN A 58 -7.06 -1.24 12.17
C ASN A 58 -6.29 -0.88 13.45
N THR A 59 -6.00 0.41 13.65
CA THR A 59 -5.27 0.92 14.81
C THR A 59 -5.99 2.13 15.41
N LYS A 60 -5.55 2.59 16.58
CA LYS A 60 -6.15 3.71 17.31
C LYS A 60 -6.21 5.00 16.49
N VAL A 61 -5.17 5.28 15.70
CA VAL A 61 -5.11 6.43 14.80
C VAL A 61 -4.74 5.93 13.41
N PRO A 62 -5.73 5.52 12.59
CA PRO A 62 -5.44 5.04 11.25
C PRO A 62 -5.06 6.22 10.36
N GLY A 63 -4.10 6.01 9.45
CA GLY A 63 -3.56 7.12 8.66
C GLY A 63 -2.33 6.77 7.84
N ILE A 64 -1.86 7.73 7.06
CA ILE A 64 -0.59 7.60 6.33
C ILE A 64 0.54 7.89 7.31
N VAL A 65 1.50 6.97 7.39
CA VAL A 65 2.59 7.00 8.37
C VAL A 65 3.97 7.10 7.75
N GLY A 66 4.08 6.83 6.44
CA GLY A 66 5.34 6.89 5.72
C GLY A 66 5.18 6.88 4.22
N VAL A 67 6.33 7.02 3.57
CA VAL A 67 6.52 6.82 2.14
C VAL A 67 7.43 5.62 1.94
N ALA A 68 7.09 4.82 0.94
CA ALA A 68 7.86 3.68 0.48
C ALA A 68 7.91 3.69 -1.05
N THR A 69 8.67 2.76 -1.64
CA THR A 69 8.79 2.58 -3.08
C THR A 69 8.58 1.14 -3.48
N VAL A 70 8.01 0.90 -4.67
CA VAL A 70 8.01 -0.43 -5.27
C VAL A 70 9.46 -0.81 -5.59
N ALA A 71 9.93 -1.92 -5.03
CA ALA A 71 11.32 -2.37 -5.11
C ALA A 71 11.53 -3.55 -6.09
N SER A 72 10.46 -4.21 -6.54
CA SER A 72 10.51 -5.28 -7.55
C SER A 72 9.39 -5.16 -8.58
N GLU A 73 9.53 -5.86 -9.71
CA GLU A 73 8.35 -6.21 -10.52
C GLU A 73 7.48 -7.24 -9.76
N ALA A 74 6.22 -7.40 -10.17
CA ALA A 74 5.32 -8.33 -9.50
C ALA A 74 5.71 -9.80 -9.74
N TYR A 75 5.66 -10.61 -8.69
CA TYR A 75 5.97 -12.04 -8.72
C TYR A 75 5.01 -12.84 -7.81
N PRO A 76 4.95 -14.18 -7.93
CA PRO A 76 4.06 -15.00 -7.11
C PRO A 76 4.29 -14.82 -5.61
N ASP A 77 3.20 -14.75 -4.85
CA ASP A 77 3.25 -14.75 -3.39
C ASP A 77 3.44 -16.18 -2.86
N ASP A 78 4.64 -16.56 -2.41
CA ASP A 78 4.93 -17.93 -1.95
C ASP A 78 4.04 -18.39 -0.78
N THR A 79 3.52 -17.46 0.03
CA THR A 79 2.62 -17.77 1.16
C THR A 79 1.30 -18.40 0.71
N GLN A 80 0.97 -18.36 -0.58
CA GLN A 80 -0.23 -18.99 -1.12
C GLN A 80 -0.10 -20.51 -1.31
N PHE A 81 1.13 -21.05 -1.32
CA PHE A 81 1.39 -22.47 -1.56
C PHE A 81 1.62 -23.27 -0.28
N ASP A 82 1.94 -22.59 0.82
CA ASP A 82 2.22 -23.21 2.11
C ASP A 82 0.92 -23.49 2.89
N PRO A 83 0.56 -24.75 3.19
CA PRO A 83 -0.62 -25.08 3.98
C PRO A 83 -0.62 -24.57 5.42
N GLU A 84 0.55 -24.21 5.97
CA GLU A 84 0.67 -23.64 7.33
C GLU A 84 0.51 -22.11 7.35
N SER A 85 0.52 -21.46 6.19
CA SER A 85 0.32 -20.02 6.05
C SER A 85 -1.14 -19.62 6.22
N ASP A 86 -1.38 -18.52 6.94
CA ASP A 86 -2.70 -17.87 7.04
C ASP A 86 -3.27 -17.45 5.67
N TYR A 87 -2.41 -17.36 4.66
CA TYR A 87 -2.76 -16.93 3.32
C TYR A 87 -2.74 -18.06 2.28
N TYR A 88 -2.71 -19.32 2.72
CA TYR A 88 -2.80 -20.49 1.86
C TYR A 88 -4.02 -20.45 0.94
N ASP A 89 -3.83 -20.80 -0.34
CA ASP A 89 -4.92 -21.00 -1.29
C ASP A 89 -4.78 -22.38 -1.96
N PRO A 90 -5.60 -23.38 -1.58
CA PRO A 90 -5.49 -24.74 -2.11
C PRO A 90 -5.77 -24.85 -3.61
N LYS A 91 -6.31 -23.79 -4.24
CA LYS A 91 -6.55 -23.73 -5.68
C LYS A 91 -5.43 -23.00 -6.43
N SER A 92 -4.42 -22.49 -5.74
CA SER A 92 -3.25 -21.89 -6.36
C SER A 92 -2.13 -22.92 -6.49
N THR A 93 -1.46 -22.94 -7.63
CA THR A 93 -0.33 -23.86 -7.88
C THR A 93 0.87 -23.07 -8.37
N HIS A 94 2.08 -23.62 -8.21
CA HIS A 94 3.29 -22.97 -8.72
C HIS A 94 3.27 -22.74 -10.24
N ALA A 95 2.54 -23.59 -10.99
CA ALA A 95 2.35 -23.41 -12.43
C ALA A 95 1.33 -22.31 -12.77
N GLU A 96 0.32 -22.11 -11.92
CA GLU A 96 -0.76 -21.14 -12.09
C GLU A 96 -0.98 -20.33 -10.80
N PRO A 97 -0.01 -19.45 -10.44
CA PRO A 97 -0.11 -18.63 -9.24
C PRO A 97 -1.28 -17.66 -9.33
N ARG A 98 -2.19 -17.72 -8.35
CA ARG A 98 -3.36 -16.83 -8.29
C ARG A 98 -3.04 -15.49 -7.66
N TRP A 99 -2.08 -15.45 -6.73
CA TRP A 99 -1.73 -14.28 -5.94
C TRP A 99 -0.33 -13.81 -6.29
N MET A 100 -0.20 -12.50 -6.43
CA MET A 100 1.02 -11.82 -6.82
C MET A 100 1.30 -10.75 -5.80
N LEU A 101 2.57 -10.49 -5.53
CA LEU A 101 3.04 -9.41 -4.67
C LEU A 101 4.18 -8.64 -5.36
N VAL A 102 4.59 -7.54 -4.74
CA VAL A 102 5.82 -6.81 -5.07
C VAL A 102 6.63 -6.65 -3.78
N ASP A 103 7.93 -6.43 -3.91
CA ASP A 103 8.74 -5.96 -2.81
C ASP A 103 8.51 -4.46 -2.60
N VAL A 104 8.47 -4.05 -1.34
CA VAL A 104 8.30 -2.66 -0.93
C VAL A 104 9.55 -2.23 -0.17
N GLY A 105 10.19 -1.17 -0.65
CA GLY A 105 11.37 -0.57 -0.03
C GLY A 105 11.03 0.66 0.80
N PHE A 106 11.67 0.82 1.95
CA PHE A 106 11.53 2.00 2.79
C PHE A 106 12.08 3.26 2.08
N GLU A 107 11.32 4.36 2.09
CA GLU A 107 11.82 5.67 1.64
C GLU A 107 11.97 6.62 2.83
N ARG A 108 10.88 6.88 3.57
CA ARG A 108 10.92 7.69 4.79
C ARG A 108 9.69 7.47 5.67
N LYS A 109 9.86 7.66 6.97
CA LYS A 109 8.75 7.83 7.91
C LYS A 109 8.26 9.29 7.86
N LEU A 110 6.96 9.52 8.01
CA LEU A 110 6.43 10.88 8.15
C LEU A 110 6.77 11.44 9.54
N ALA A 111 6.94 12.76 9.63
CA ALA A 111 7.18 13.42 10.91
C ALA A 111 5.95 13.31 11.86
N GLN A 112 4.75 13.32 11.26
CA GLN A 112 3.48 13.09 11.96
C GLN A 112 2.56 12.25 11.07
N VAL A 113 1.72 11.43 11.71
CA VAL A 113 0.70 10.63 11.02
C VAL A 113 -0.34 11.57 10.38
N ILE A 114 -0.60 11.39 9.09
CA ILE A 114 -1.73 12.04 8.43
C ILE A 114 -2.96 11.16 8.70
N ALA A 115 -3.70 11.50 9.75
CA ALA A 115 -4.83 10.71 10.24
C ALA A 115 -5.97 10.66 9.21
N LEU A 116 -6.70 9.53 9.17
CA LEU A 116 -7.85 9.33 8.27
C LEU A 116 -8.91 10.43 8.42
N ASP A 117 -9.14 10.90 9.65
CA ASP A 117 -10.14 11.94 9.89
C ASP A 117 -9.73 13.29 9.29
N GLU A 118 -8.44 13.63 9.31
CA GLU A 118 -7.90 14.78 8.56
C GLU A 118 -8.11 14.57 7.05
N ILE A 119 -7.77 13.39 6.53
CA ILE A 119 -7.92 13.07 5.10
C ILE A 119 -9.38 13.23 4.64
N LYS A 120 -10.35 12.83 5.47
CA LYS A 120 -11.78 12.97 5.17
C LYS A 120 -12.24 14.42 5.05
N LEU A 121 -11.60 15.38 5.71
CA LEU A 121 -11.91 16.80 5.56
C LEU A 121 -11.61 17.29 4.12
N HIS A 122 -10.78 16.57 3.38
CA HIS A 122 -10.40 16.87 2.01
C HIS A 122 -11.06 15.94 0.98
N ALA A 123 -12.12 15.22 1.36
CA ALA A 123 -12.77 14.22 0.50
C ALA A 123 -13.24 14.78 -0.86
N GLU A 124 -13.75 16.02 -0.89
CA GLU A 124 -14.15 16.69 -2.14
C GLU A 124 -12.97 16.89 -3.09
N GLN A 125 -11.81 17.28 -2.57
CA GLN A 125 -10.59 17.50 -3.36
C GLN A 125 -9.94 16.19 -3.81
N LEU A 126 -10.11 15.11 -3.03
CA LEU A 126 -9.67 13.77 -3.40
C LEU A 126 -10.53 13.16 -4.51
N GLY A 127 -11.74 13.69 -4.69
CA GLY A 127 -12.70 13.27 -5.71
C GLY A 127 -13.64 12.17 -5.21
N GLU A 128 -14.83 12.16 -5.80
CA GLU A 128 -15.84 11.14 -5.54
C GLU A 128 -15.28 9.74 -5.85
N GLY A 129 -15.58 8.77 -4.97
CA GLY A 129 -15.13 7.40 -5.14
C GLY A 129 -13.66 7.14 -4.79
N PHE A 130 -12.93 8.12 -4.24
CA PHE A 130 -11.57 7.89 -3.74
C PHE A 130 -11.57 6.73 -2.71
N PRO A 131 -10.79 5.65 -2.92
CA PRO A 131 -10.96 4.42 -2.15
C PRO A 131 -10.84 4.53 -0.63
N LEU A 132 -10.09 5.51 -0.14
CA LEU A 132 -9.88 5.70 1.30
C LEU A 132 -11.07 6.36 2.01
N THR A 133 -11.84 7.19 1.31
CA THR A 133 -12.98 7.95 1.85
C THR A 133 -14.33 7.39 1.40
N ALA A 134 -14.34 6.54 0.37
CA ALA A 134 -15.55 5.89 -0.13
C ALA A 134 -16.14 4.89 0.89
N LYS A 135 -17.44 5.05 1.19
CA LYS A 135 -18.16 4.20 2.14
C LYS A 135 -18.16 2.73 1.67
N GLY A 136 -17.78 1.82 2.54
CA GLY A 136 -17.80 0.37 2.29
C GLY A 136 -16.64 -0.17 1.45
N ASN A 137 -15.68 0.67 1.04
CA ASN A 137 -14.52 0.20 0.29
C ASN A 137 -13.56 -0.61 1.18
N ARG A 138 -13.18 -1.81 0.70
CA ARG A 138 -12.29 -2.74 1.40
C ARG A 138 -10.97 -2.99 0.66
N LEU A 139 -10.60 -2.15 -0.31
CA LEU A 139 -9.31 -2.26 -1.00
C LEU A 139 -8.15 -1.93 -0.05
N SER A 140 -7.16 -2.84 -0.01
CA SER A 140 -5.90 -2.67 0.72
C SER A 140 -4.80 -2.04 -0.14
N VAL A 141 -4.90 -2.18 -1.46
CA VAL A 141 -3.99 -1.57 -2.44
C VAL A 141 -4.82 -0.87 -3.51
N PHE A 142 -4.48 0.37 -3.85
CA PHE A 142 -5.13 1.11 -4.93
C PHE A 142 -4.27 2.25 -5.47
N PRO A 143 -4.49 2.68 -6.72
CA PRO A 143 -3.76 3.78 -7.33
C PRO A 143 -4.12 5.12 -6.68
N VAL A 144 -3.14 6.01 -6.62
CA VAL A 144 -3.26 7.40 -6.18
C VAL A 144 -2.79 8.28 -7.34
N THR A 145 -3.57 9.27 -7.71
CA THR A 145 -3.15 10.21 -8.76
C THR A 145 -2.03 11.12 -8.25
N ALA A 146 -1.23 11.70 -9.15
CA ALA A 146 -0.20 12.65 -8.74
C ALA A 146 -0.76 13.88 -7.98
N ALA A 147 -2.00 14.28 -8.27
CA ALA A 147 -2.67 15.36 -7.54
C ALA A 147 -3.07 14.92 -6.12
N GLN A 148 -3.68 13.74 -5.97
CA GLN A 148 -4.01 13.17 -4.66
C GLN A 148 -2.76 12.92 -3.83
N TRP A 149 -1.69 12.41 -4.41
CA TRP A 149 -0.40 12.20 -3.74
C TRP A 149 0.14 13.50 -3.15
N LYS A 150 0.19 14.57 -3.96
CA LYS A 150 0.64 15.90 -3.52
C LYS A 150 -0.25 16.46 -2.43
N LEU A 151 -1.58 16.34 -2.59
CA LEU A 151 -2.54 16.81 -1.59
C LEU A 151 -2.32 16.09 -0.26
N LEU A 152 -2.32 14.75 -0.26
CA LEU A 152 -2.14 13.95 0.95
C LEU A 152 -0.83 14.30 1.66
N LEU A 153 0.30 14.32 0.94
CA LEU A 153 1.60 14.68 1.56
C LEU A 153 1.67 16.13 2.02
N SER A 154 0.89 17.06 1.43
CA SER A 154 0.85 18.45 1.90
C SER A 154 0.19 18.60 3.29
N LEU A 155 -0.57 17.58 3.73
CA LEU A 155 -1.17 17.53 5.07
C LEU A 155 -0.17 17.12 6.16
N GLU A 156 1.04 16.69 5.78
CA GLU A 156 2.11 16.39 6.73
C GLU A 156 2.55 17.66 7.45
N LYS A 157 2.12 17.81 8.71
CA LYS A 157 2.55 18.90 9.58
C LYS A 157 4.02 18.66 9.97
N LYS A 158 4.89 19.60 9.59
CA LYS A 158 6.27 19.62 10.11
C LYS A 158 6.21 20.13 11.55
N SER A 159 6.83 19.40 12.47
CA SER A 159 7.07 19.93 13.81
C SER A 159 7.95 21.17 13.67
N SER A 160 7.43 22.32 14.13
CA SER A 160 8.18 23.57 14.26
C SER A 160 9.36 23.45 15.20
#